data_AF-A0A367WDM5-F1
#
_entry.id   AF-A0A367WDM5-F1
#
_cell.length_a   1.000
_cell.length_b   1.000
_cell.length_c   1.000
_cell.angle_alpha   90.00
_cell.angle_beta   90.00
_cell.angle_gamma   90.00
#
_symmetry.space_group_name_H-M   'P 1'
#
loop_
_entity.id
_entity.type
_entity.pdbx_description
1 polymer ?
#
loop_
_entity_poly.entity_id
_entity_poly.type
_entity_poly.pdbx_seq_one_letter_code
_entity_poly.pdbx_strand_id
1 'polypeptide(L)'
;MGQLTRFLAVFMFFPLLAACQDEEASGPSADEITTAVIERFRDDPYAKVGHVENVTKTNSIAKGDDEVIVMVRYDLVFDRSIADFADDVTEKGKAAGTMDDVGNTVSDAIDLVKTKMLAMKEGDFKAGDRRAMENEIRLLKSEKGWIYRGDH
;
A
#
# COMPACT_ATOMS: atom_id res chain seq x y z
N MET A 1 -27.95 3.96 -73.38
CA MET A 1 -26.49 4.15 -73.55
C MET A 1 -26.18 5.53 -72.96
N GLY A 2 -25.50 5.74 -71.84
CA GLY A 2 -24.60 4.89 -71.06
C GLY A 2 -23.32 5.68 -70.79
N GLN A 3 -23.36 6.72 -69.94
CA GLN A 3 -22.15 7.36 -69.42
C GLN A 3 -22.48 8.28 -68.22
N LEU A 4 -22.43 7.72 -67.01
CA LEU A 4 -22.32 8.49 -65.79
C LEU A 4 -20.99 8.10 -65.14
N THR A 5 -20.03 8.97 -65.36
CA THR A 5 -18.67 8.92 -64.87
C THR A 5 -18.64 9.00 -63.34
N ARG A 6 -17.97 7.99 -62.76
CA ARG A 6 -17.15 8.04 -61.53
C ARG A 6 -17.77 8.73 -60.30
N PHE A 7 -18.42 7.92 -59.47
CA PHE A 7 -18.43 8.12 -58.01
C PHE A 7 -17.94 6.83 -57.36
N LEU A 8 -16.63 6.74 -57.10
CA LEU A 8 -16.04 5.70 -56.26
C LEU A 8 -15.64 6.36 -54.94
N ALA A 9 -16.63 6.65 -54.10
CA ALA A 9 -16.39 6.97 -52.71
C ALA A 9 -16.15 5.65 -51.97
N VAL A 10 -14.88 5.24 -51.90
CA VAL A 10 -14.46 4.16 -51.00
C VAL A 10 -14.56 4.71 -49.59
N PHE A 11 -15.73 4.51 -48.97
CA PHE A 11 -15.88 4.62 -47.52
C PHE A 11 -15.10 3.45 -46.92
N MET A 12 -13.85 3.73 -46.58
CA MET A 12 -12.98 2.83 -45.83
C MET A 12 -13.61 2.67 -44.44
N PHE A 13 -14.39 1.59 -44.28
CA PHE A 13 -14.92 1.16 -43.00
C PHE A 13 -13.73 0.77 -42.12
N PHE A 14 -13.22 1.73 -41.36
CA PHE A 14 -12.32 1.47 -40.24
C PHE A 14 -13.14 0.66 -39.21
N PRO A 15 -12.76 -0.58 -38.87
CA PRO A 15 -13.23 -1.16 -37.63
C PRO A 15 -12.60 -0.33 -36.51
N LEU A 16 -13.36 0.63 -36.00
CA LEU A 16 -13.10 1.22 -34.69
C LEU A 16 -13.16 0.04 -33.71
N LEU A 17 -11.99 -0.49 -33.36
CA LEU A 17 -11.77 -1.26 -32.14
C LEU A 17 -12.00 -0.29 -30.96
N ALA A 18 -13.25 0.13 -30.77
CA ALA A 18 -13.75 0.73 -29.56
C ALA A 18 -14.03 -0.40 -28.57
N ALA A 19 -12.96 -1.05 -28.12
CA ALA A 19 -12.95 -1.95 -26.98
C ALA A 19 -11.91 -1.46 -25.98
N CYS A 20 -11.95 -0.16 -25.67
CA CYS A 20 -11.60 0.35 -24.35
C CYS A 20 -12.91 0.80 -23.71
N GLN A 21 -13.86 -0.12 -23.60
CA GLN A 21 -14.87 0.03 -22.56
C GLN A 21 -14.13 -0.46 -21.33
N ASP A 22 -13.51 0.48 -20.62
CA ASP A 22 -13.15 0.29 -19.22
C ASP A 22 -14.45 -0.06 -18.52
N GLU A 23 -14.77 -1.35 -18.52
CA GLU A 23 -15.72 -1.98 -17.63
C GLU A 23 -15.34 -1.43 -16.25
N GLU A 24 -16.18 -0.56 -15.68
CA GLU A 24 -15.98 0.04 -14.36
C GLU A 24 -15.38 -1.03 -13.47
N ALA A 25 -14.07 -0.91 -13.21
CA ALA A 25 -13.32 -2.03 -12.67
C ALA A 25 -13.98 -2.38 -11.34
N SER A 26 -14.68 -3.52 -11.32
CA SER A 26 -15.39 -4.02 -10.15
C SER A 26 -14.33 -4.37 -9.12
N GLY A 27 -13.96 -3.37 -8.31
CA GLY A 27 -12.85 -3.49 -7.40
C GLY A 27 -12.30 -2.15 -6.91
N PRO A 28 -11.34 -2.20 -5.99
CA PRO A 28 -10.73 -1.04 -5.38
C PRO A 28 -9.82 -0.33 -6.37
N SER A 29 -9.88 1.00 -6.35
CA SER A 29 -8.96 1.87 -7.08
C SER A 29 -7.54 1.77 -6.53
N ALA A 30 -6.56 2.21 -7.32
CA ALA A 30 -5.16 2.22 -6.89
C ALA A 30 -4.94 3.09 -5.62
N ASP A 31 -5.68 4.19 -5.51
CA ASP A 31 -5.61 5.08 -4.34
C ASP A 31 -6.18 4.40 -3.09
N GLU A 32 -7.33 3.74 -3.19
CA GLU A 32 -7.92 2.98 -2.07
C GLU A 32 -7.00 1.84 -1.62
N ILE A 33 -6.36 1.14 -2.56
CA ILE A 33 -5.35 0.12 -2.25
C ILE A 33 -4.17 0.76 -1.52
N THR A 34 -3.64 1.88 -2.01
CA THR A 34 -2.50 2.57 -1.41
C THR A 34 -2.83 3.04 0.00
N THR A 35 -3.99 3.67 0.19
CA THR A 35 -4.49 4.07 1.51
C THR A 35 -4.60 2.87 2.43
N ALA A 36 -5.19 1.77 1.99
CA ALA A 36 -5.33 0.56 2.80
C ALA A 36 -3.98 -0.06 3.19
N VAL A 37 -2.99 -0.06 2.30
CA VAL A 37 -1.62 -0.51 2.62
C VAL A 37 -1.00 0.38 3.68
N ILE A 38 -1.11 1.70 3.54
CA ILE A 38 -0.58 2.66 4.52
C ILE A 38 -1.28 2.50 5.87
N GLU A 39 -2.60 2.31 5.88
CA GLU A 39 -3.37 2.08 7.11
C GLU A 39 -2.94 0.80 7.82
N ARG A 40 -2.84 -0.33 7.10
CA ARG A 40 -2.31 -1.59 7.65
C ARG A 40 -0.89 -1.41 8.18
N PHE A 41 -0.05 -0.68 7.44
CA PHE A 41 1.35 -0.49 7.80
C PHE A 41 1.53 0.30 9.10
N ARG A 42 0.56 1.11 9.54
CA ARG A 42 0.66 1.86 10.81
C ARG A 42 0.85 0.94 12.04
N ASP A 43 0.31 -0.26 11.97
CA ASP A 43 0.42 -1.27 13.03
C ASP A 43 1.61 -2.24 12.81
N ASP A 44 2.35 -2.07 11.72
CA ASP A 44 3.52 -2.87 11.41
C ASP A 44 4.70 -2.50 12.35
N PRO A 45 5.47 -3.47 12.85
CA PRO A 45 6.64 -3.19 13.68
C PRO A 45 7.71 -2.30 13.03
N TYR A 46 7.72 -2.18 11.70
CA TYR A 46 8.61 -1.27 10.97
C TYR A 46 8.05 0.14 10.81
N ALA A 47 6.80 0.41 11.21
CA ALA A 47 6.15 1.73 11.08
C ALA A 47 6.90 2.87 11.80
N LYS A 48 7.67 2.53 12.83
CA LYS A 48 8.48 3.49 13.58
C LYS A 48 9.80 3.80 12.90
N VAL A 49 10.26 3.00 11.94
CA VAL A 49 11.61 3.10 11.36
C VAL A 49 11.61 3.21 9.85
N GLY A 50 10.45 3.16 9.21
CA GLY A 50 10.32 3.30 7.77
C GLY A 50 8.90 3.64 7.35
N HIS A 51 8.73 3.78 6.04
CA HIS A 51 7.46 4.07 5.38
C HIS A 51 7.29 3.24 4.11
N VAL A 52 6.10 3.31 3.54
CA VAL A 52 5.72 2.58 2.33
C VAL A 52 5.79 3.49 1.11
N GLU A 53 6.42 3.01 0.04
CA GLU A 53 6.42 3.63 -1.29
C GLU A 53 6.03 2.63 -2.38
N ASN A 54 5.76 3.13 -3.59
CA ASN A 54 5.62 2.31 -4.81
C ASN A 54 4.61 1.16 -4.73
N VAL A 55 3.48 1.40 -4.05
CA VAL A 55 2.41 0.40 -3.91
C VAL A 55 1.85 0.03 -5.28
N THR A 56 1.91 -1.25 -5.59
CA THR A 56 1.46 -1.82 -6.86
C THR A 56 0.60 -3.04 -6.58
N LYS A 57 -0.62 -3.06 -7.13
CA LYS A 57 -1.46 -4.26 -7.16
C LYS A 57 -0.84 -5.28 -8.11
N THR A 58 -0.57 -6.49 -7.62
CA THR A 58 -0.09 -7.61 -8.45
C THR A 58 -1.23 -8.50 -8.91
N ASN A 59 -2.24 -8.71 -8.06
CA ASN A 59 -3.42 -9.53 -8.37
C ASN A 59 -4.58 -9.20 -7.41
N SER A 60 -5.77 -9.76 -7.65
CA SER A 60 -6.88 -9.73 -6.68
C SER A 60 -7.82 -10.92 -6.83
N ILE A 61 -8.44 -11.33 -5.73
CA ILE A 61 -9.44 -12.38 -5.66
C ILE A 61 -10.71 -11.78 -5.06
N ALA A 62 -11.78 -11.71 -5.86
CA ALA A 62 -13.10 -11.32 -5.34
C ALA A 62 -13.66 -12.40 -4.41
N LYS A 63 -14.26 -11.99 -3.31
CA LYS A 63 -14.90 -12.84 -2.29
C LYS A 63 -16.34 -12.38 -2.08
N GLY A 64 -17.19 -12.66 -3.07
CA GLY A 64 -18.55 -12.11 -3.11
C GLY A 64 -18.56 -10.68 -3.65
N ASP A 65 -19.63 -9.94 -3.37
CA ASP A 65 -19.90 -8.62 -3.97
C ASP A 65 -19.31 -7.45 -3.15
N ASP A 66 -18.95 -7.71 -1.89
CA ASP A 66 -18.54 -6.72 -0.90
C ASP A 66 -17.15 -6.98 -0.30
N GLU A 67 -16.45 -8.02 -0.73
CA GLU A 67 -15.10 -8.32 -0.26
C GLU A 67 -14.15 -8.64 -1.41
N VAL A 68 -12.93 -8.15 -1.31
CA VAL A 68 -11.83 -8.49 -2.22
C VAL A 68 -10.54 -8.69 -1.43
N ILE A 69 -9.77 -9.69 -1.82
CA ILE A 69 -8.40 -9.88 -1.36
C ILE A 69 -7.50 -9.33 -2.46
N VAL A 70 -6.69 -8.33 -2.14
CA VAL A 70 -5.76 -7.70 -3.08
C VAL A 70 -4.34 -8.14 -2.71
N MET A 71 -3.61 -8.66 -3.69
CA MET A 71 -2.19 -8.94 -3.56
C MET A 71 -1.44 -7.67 -3.99
N VAL A 72 -0.59 -7.16 -3.12
CA VAL A 72 0.15 -5.92 -3.32
C VAL A 72 1.64 -6.16 -3.16
N ARG A 73 2.43 -5.48 -3.99
CA ARG A 73 3.86 -5.30 -3.81
C ARG A 73 4.14 -3.83 -3.51
N TYR A 74 5.03 -3.56 -2.57
CA TYR A 74 5.46 -2.20 -2.24
C TYR A 74 6.91 -2.18 -1.76
N ASP A 75 7.51 -0.99 -1.73
CA ASP A 75 8.82 -0.77 -1.14
C ASP A 75 8.64 -0.32 0.31
N LEU A 76 9.20 -1.07 1.25
CA LEU A 76 9.48 -0.58 2.60
C LEU A 76 10.81 0.19 2.54
N VAL A 77 10.75 1.49 2.80
CA VAL A 77 11.91 2.38 2.83
C VAL A 77 12.22 2.73 4.28
N PHE A 78 13.44 2.43 4.73
CA PHE A 78 13.85 2.74 6.10
C PHE A 78 14.29 4.19 6.20
N ASP A 79 13.71 4.92 7.15
CA ASP A 79 14.03 6.33 7.42
C ASP A 79 15.19 6.47 8.41
N ARG A 80 15.39 5.47 9.26
CA ARG A 80 16.39 5.45 10.32
C ARG A 80 16.85 4.04 10.65
N SER A 81 18.00 3.93 11.30
CA SER A 81 18.49 2.64 11.82
C SER A 81 17.83 2.29 13.17
N ILE A 82 18.03 1.05 13.61
CA ILE A 82 17.60 0.61 14.94
C ILE A 82 18.35 1.35 16.05
N ALA A 83 19.61 1.72 15.81
CA ALA A 83 20.40 2.51 16.75
C ALA A 83 19.78 3.90 16.95
N ASP A 84 19.45 4.58 15.86
CA ASP A 84 18.81 5.90 15.91
C ASP A 84 17.44 5.83 16.61
N PHE A 85 16.69 4.74 16.40
CA PHE A 85 15.43 4.54 17.12
C PHE A 85 15.65 4.30 18.62
N ALA A 86 16.67 3.53 19.00
CA ALA A 86 17.02 3.30 20.41
C ALA A 86 17.45 4.59 21.12
N ASP A 87 18.19 5.45 20.42
CA ASP A 87 18.62 6.74 20.93
C ASP A 87 17.40 7.67 21.13
N ASP A 88 16.48 7.75 20.16
CA ASP A 88 15.22 8.51 20.27
C ASP A 88 14.36 8.06 21.47
N VAL A 89 14.20 6.75 21.67
CA VAL A 89 13.48 6.21 22.85
C VAL A 89 14.17 6.60 24.15
N THR A 90 15.50 6.57 24.18
CA THR A 90 16.28 6.92 25.37
C THR A 90 16.17 8.41 25.69
N GLU A 91 16.20 9.28 24.67
CA GLU A 91 16.03 10.72 24.83
C GLU A 91 14.62 11.08 25.30
N LYS A 92 13.59 10.49 24.69
CA LYS A 92 12.19 10.65 25.13
C LYS A 92 12.00 10.22 26.58
N GLY A 93 12.60 9.10 26.99
CA GLY A 93 12.53 8.64 28.37
C GLY A 93 13.19 9.58 29.38
N LYS A 94 14.27 10.28 29.00
CA LYS A 94 14.89 11.30 29.86
C LYS A 94 14.07 12.58 29.92
N ALA A 95 13.36 12.91 28.86
CA ALA A 95 12.56 14.13 28.73
C ALA A 95 11.11 13.98 29.23
N ALA A 96 10.65 12.75 29.50
CA ALA A 96 9.27 12.47 29.91
C ALA A 96 8.90 13.21 31.20
N GLY A 97 7.99 14.17 31.10
CA GLY A 97 7.54 15.01 32.21
C GLY A 97 6.10 14.75 32.65
N THR A 98 5.31 14.05 31.83
CA THR A 98 3.90 13.72 32.10
C THR A 98 3.64 12.21 32.04
N MET A 99 2.50 11.77 32.59
CA MET A 99 2.10 10.36 32.53
C MET A 99 1.90 9.86 31.10
N ASP A 100 1.39 10.73 30.22
CA ASP A 100 1.19 10.40 28.80
C ASP A 100 2.52 10.23 28.06
N ASP A 101 3.51 11.08 28.36
CA ASP A 101 4.87 10.94 27.79
C ASP A 101 5.53 9.62 28.23
N VAL A 102 5.33 9.23 29.48
CA VAL A 102 5.80 7.94 29.99
C VAL A 102 5.12 6.80 29.25
N GLY A 103 3.80 6.85 29.07
CA GLY A 103 3.04 5.85 28.31
C GLY A 103 3.54 5.69 26.87
N ASN A 104 3.73 6.81 26.17
CA ASN A 104 4.27 6.83 24.80
C ASN A 104 5.69 6.26 24.74
N THR A 105 6.56 6.62 25.70
CA THR A 105 7.93 6.09 25.77
C THR A 105 7.93 4.58 26.00
N VAL A 106 7.05 4.06 26.86
CA VAL A 106 6.93 2.60 27.09
C VAL A 106 6.48 1.90 25.82
N SER A 107 5.50 2.46 25.10
CA SER A 107 5.05 1.91 23.81
C SER A 107 6.18 1.89 22.79
N ASP A 108 6.92 2.99 22.63
CA ASP A 108 8.04 3.07 21.70
C ASP A 108 9.16 2.09 22.10
N ALA A 109 9.40 1.85 23.39
CA ALA A 109 10.36 0.86 23.87
C ALA A 109 9.94 -0.59 23.54
N ILE A 110 8.64 -0.89 23.61
CA ILE A 110 8.10 -2.20 23.18
C ILE A 110 8.29 -2.36 21.67
N ASP A 111 7.99 -1.33 20.89
CA ASP A 111 8.17 -1.37 19.44
C ASP A 111 9.65 -1.52 19.07
N LEU A 112 10.57 -0.85 19.77
CA LEU A 112 12.01 -1.05 19.60
C LEU A 112 12.43 -2.51 19.80
N VAL A 113 11.88 -3.20 20.80
CA VAL A 113 12.16 -4.62 21.01
C VAL A 113 11.62 -5.46 19.85
N LYS A 114 10.40 -5.21 19.38
CA LYS A 114 9.83 -5.92 18.22
C LYS A 114 10.69 -5.70 16.96
N THR A 115 11.06 -4.46 16.67
CA THR A 115 11.91 -4.12 15.52
C THR A 115 13.27 -4.80 15.62
N LYS A 116 13.90 -4.83 16.81
CA LYS A 116 15.16 -5.57 17.03
C LYS A 116 15.00 -7.07 16.78
N MET A 117 13.94 -7.70 17.26
CA MET A 117 13.68 -9.11 17.03
C MET A 117 13.51 -9.42 15.53
N LEU A 118 12.80 -8.55 14.81
CA LEU A 118 12.65 -8.69 13.35
C LEU A 118 13.98 -8.52 12.62
N ALA A 119 14.79 -7.54 12.99
CA ALA A 119 16.11 -7.36 12.40
C ALA A 119 17.06 -8.53 12.66
N MET A 120 16.96 -9.19 13.82
CA MET A 120 17.69 -10.44 14.07
C MET A 120 17.27 -11.58 13.14
N LYS A 121 16.00 -11.60 12.72
CA LYS A 121 15.44 -12.62 11.81
C LYS A 121 15.69 -12.29 10.34
N GLU A 122 15.55 -11.03 9.96
CA GLU A 122 15.47 -10.57 8.56
C GLU A 122 16.72 -9.79 8.11
N GLY A 123 17.65 -9.54 9.03
CA GLY A 123 18.84 -8.73 8.81
C GLY A 123 18.66 -7.29 9.28
N ASP A 124 19.79 -6.66 9.60
CA ASP A 124 19.84 -5.26 9.99
C ASP A 124 19.53 -4.32 8.81
N PHE A 125 19.27 -3.05 9.10
CA PHE A 125 18.97 -2.03 8.10
C PHE A 125 19.47 -0.65 8.55
N LYS A 126 19.70 0.22 7.58
CA LYS A 126 20.05 1.63 7.78
C LYS A 126 19.11 2.53 7.00
N ALA A 127 19.16 3.83 7.31
CA ALA A 127 18.43 4.85 6.58
C ALA A 127 18.72 4.78 5.06
N GLY A 128 17.67 4.83 4.26
CA GLY A 128 17.69 4.74 2.80
C GLY A 128 17.69 3.32 2.24
N ASP A 129 17.85 2.28 3.07
CA ASP A 129 17.68 0.91 2.60
C ASP A 129 16.23 0.68 2.16
N ARG A 130 16.05 -0.15 1.12
CA ARG A 130 14.75 -0.53 0.57
C ARG A 130 14.57 -2.04 0.61
N ARG A 131 13.39 -2.49 0.99
CA ARG A 131 12.97 -3.89 0.91
C ARG A 131 11.68 -4.00 0.13
N ALA A 132 11.68 -4.86 -0.89
CA ALA A 132 10.47 -5.21 -1.61
C ALA A 132 9.62 -6.14 -0.74
N MET A 133 8.41 -5.70 -0.41
CA MET A 133 7.44 -6.44 0.36
C MET A 133 6.31 -6.90 -0.56
N GLU A 134 5.76 -8.07 -0.29
CA GLU A 134 4.61 -8.60 -1.00
C GLU A 134 3.63 -9.18 0.02
N ASN A 135 2.42 -8.61 0.06
CA ASN A 135 1.44 -8.90 1.09
C ASN A 135 0.04 -9.01 0.48
N GLU A 136 -0.83 -9.72 1.18
CA GLU A 136 -2.26 -9.74 0.90
C GLU A 136 -2.96 -8.76 1.85
N ILE A 137 -3.84 -7.93 1.28
CA ILE A 137 -4.73 -7.06 2.06
C ILE A 137 -6.18 -7.41 1.73
N ARG A 138 -7.01 -7.47 2.77
CA ARG A 138 -8.44 -7.70 2.63
C ARG A 138 -9.17 -6.38 2.68
N LEU A 139 -9.96 -6.09 1.65
CA LEU A 139 -10.76 -4.88 1.56
C LEU A 139 -12.25 -5.23 1.55
N LEU A 140 -13.02 -4.43 2.28
CA LEU A 140 -14.47 -4.51 2.30
C LEU A 140 -15.08 -3.30 1.61
N LYS A 141 -16.12 -3.52 0.83
CA LYS A 141 -16.90 -2.46 0.21
C LYS A 141 -17.77 -1.79 1.27
N SER A 142 -17.66 -0.48 1.36
CA SER A 142 -18.49 0.37 2.20
C SER A 142 -19.16 1.47 1.37
N GLU A 143 -20.07 2.22 1.99
CA GLU A 143 -20.67 3.41 1.35
C GLU A 143 -19.63 4.48 0.97
N LYS A 144 -18.45 4.46 1.61
CA LYS A 144 -17.36 5.42 1.39
C LYS A 144 -16.27 4.91 0.45
N GLY A 145 -16.46 3.73 -0.17
CA GLY A 145 -15.45 3.04 -0.95
C GLY A 145 -14.92 1.79 -0.26
N TRP A 146 -13.80 1.27 -0.74
CA TRP A 146 -13.15 0.07 -0.21
C TRP A 146 -12.27 0.39 1.00
N ILE A 147 -12.53 -0.26 2.13
CA ILE A 147 -11.84 -0.02 3.40
C ILE A 147 -11.01 -1.23 3.81
N TYR A 148 -9.86 -0.99 4.44
CA TYR A 148 -9.05 -2.05 5.01
C TYR A 148 -9.81 -2.77 6.14
N ARG A 149 -9.91 -4.10 6.04
CA ARG A 149 -10.39 -4.94 7.14
C ARG A 149 -9.17 -5.41 7.93
N GLY A 150 -8.99 -4.84 9.13
CA GLY A 150 -8.01 -5.33 10.09
C GLY A 150 -8.20 -6.82 10.39
N ASP A 151 -7.10 -7.54 10.56
CA ASP A 151 -7.11 -8.92 11.05
C ASP A 151 -7.40 -8.86 12.57
N HIS A 152 -8.69 -8.82 12.95
CA HIS A 152 -9.13 -8.89 14.35
C HIS A 152 -9.38 -10.33 14.79
#